data_AF-A0A969XFR1-F1
#
_entry.id   AF-A0A969XFR1-F1
#
_cell.length_a   1.000
_cell.length_b   1.000
_cell.length_c   1.000
_cell.angle_alpha   90.00
_cell.angle_beta   90.00
_cell.angle_gamma   90.00
#
_symmetry.space_group_name_H-M   'P 1'
#
loop_
_entity.id
_entity.type
_entity.pdbx_description
1 polymer ?
#
loop_
_entity_poly.entity_id
_entity_poly.type
_entity_poly.pdbx_seq_one_letter_code
_entity_poly.pdbx_strand_id
1 'polypeptide(L)'
;MGETIPTWIPTCNSSVSVQISNRQTSSDGGALLLREVLDRSGVIEWLDQQLIDPRDPSRVVHSLSSQLRTLLIQRAQGWEDLSDTATLSDDPVFKLACSDQRSTTPLQQFRPSQPTLSRLLNTLSTKNNMQVFHDGLMDLALWRLSSMRGG
;
A
#
# COMPACT_ATOMS: atom_id res chain seq x y z
N MET A 1 1.28 -20.41 27.81
CA MET A 1 1.86 -21.60 27.15
C MET A 1 2.76 -21.10 26.03
N GLY A 2 4.07 -21.12 26.26
CA GLY A 2 5.08 -20.73 25.27
C GLY A 2 5.79 -21.98 24.80
N GLU A 3 5.35 -22.54 23.68
CA GLU A 3 6.13 -23.59 23.03
C GLU A 3 7.27 -22.92 22.28
N THR A 4 8.49 -23.12 22.76
CA THR A 4 9.69 -22.70 22.06
C THR A 4 9.87 -23.64 20.87
N ILE A 5 9.54 -23.18 19.66
CA ILE A 5 9.73 -23.98 18.45
C ILE A 5 11.25 -24.15 18.25
N PRO A 6 11.76 -25.40 18.17
CA PRO A 6 13.19 -25.64 18.07
C PRO A 6 13.74 -25.05 16.78
N THR A 7 14.93 -24.45 16.88
CA THR A 7 15.65 -23.92 15.72
C THR A 7 16.14 -25.09 14.87
N TRP A 8 15.81 -25.07 13.58
CA TRP A 8 16.22 -26.10 12.62
C TRP A 8 17.47 -25.64 11.87
N ILE A 9 18.43 -26.55 11.67
CA ILE A 9 19.69 -26.30 10.96
C ILE A 9 19.71 -27.19 9.71
N PRO A 10 19.86 -26.63 8.48
CA PRO A 10 19.96 -27.41 7.26
C PRO A 10 21.25 -28.24 7.22
N THR A 11 21.15 -29.43 6.64
CA THR A 11 22.29 -30.37 6.53
C THR A 11 23.39 -29.90 5.57
N CYS A 12 23.07 -28.97 4.67
CA CYS A 12 24.01 -28.47 3.66
C CYS A 12 24.87 -27.29 4.14
N ASN A 13 24.51 -26.61 5.23
CA ASN A 13 25.28 -25.49 5.78
C ASN A 13 24.96 -25.26 7.26
N SER A 14 25.88 -25.63 8.15
CA SER A 14 25.73 -25.50 9.61
C SER A 14 25.77 -24.06 10.13
N SER A 15 26.11 -23.07 9.28
CA SER A 15 26.11 -21.64 9.65
C SER A 15 24.75 -20.97 9.45
N VAL A 16 23.79 -21.65 8.84
CA VAL A 16 22.42 -21.16 8.67
C VAL A 16 21.55 -21.81 9.73
N SER A 17 20.74 -21.04 10.45
CA SER A 17 19.79 -21.55 11.45
C SER A 17 18.44 -20.90 11.26
N VAL A 18 17.37 -21.69 11.21
CA VAL A 18 16.00 -21.21 11.01
C VAL A 18 15.23 -21.30 12.31
N GLN A 19 14.83 -20.14 12.84
CA GLN A 19 13.96 -20.05 14.01
C GLN A 19 12.54 -19.72 13.55
N ILE A 20 11.61 -20.66 13.75
CA ILE A 20 10.20 -20.40 13.50
C ILE A 20 9.65 -19.63 14.71
N SER A 21 9.01 -18.50 14.46
CA SER A 21 8.37 -17.70 15.51
C SER A 21 6.94 -17.38 15.13
N ASN A 22 6.04 -17.33 16.11
CA ASN A 22 4.66 -16.88 15.90
C ASN A 22 4.54 -15.35 15.94
N ARG A 23 5.65 -14.62 15.84
CA ARG A 23 5.64 -13.16 15.78
C ARG A 23 5.37 -12.75 14.35
N GLN A 24 4.36 -11.91 14.16
CA GLN A 24 4.17 -11.24 12.88
C GLN A 24 5.31 -10.24 12.70
N THR A 25 6.18 -10.53 11.75
CA THR A 25 7.34 -9.70 11.39
C THR A 25 7.21 -9.33 9.92
N SER A 26 7.81 -8.21 9.55
CA SER A 26 7.83 -7.73 8.17
C SER A 26 9.25 -7.40 7.77
N SER A 27 9.60 -7.71 6.53
CA SER A 27 10.85 -7.30 5.90
C SER A 27 10.72 -5.96 5.18
N ASP A 28 9.49 -5.44 5.06
CA ASP A 28 9.12 -4.30 4.22
C ASP A 28 8.89 -3.03 5.05
N GLY A 29 9.75 -2.76 6.04
CA GLY A 29 9.63 -1.59 6.93
C GLY A 29 9.57 -0.24 6.21
N GLY A 30 10.13 -0.16 5.00
CA GLY A 30 10.09 1.02 4.12
C GLY A 30 8.66 1.48 3.76
N ALA A 31 7.67 0.58 3.81
CA ALA A 31 6.28 0.93 3.58
C ALA A 31 5.74 1.99 4.57
N LEU A 32 6.24 2.04 5.80
CA LEU A 32 5.87 3.08 6.77
C LEU A 32 6.42 4.47 6.38
N LEU A 33 7.62 4.51 5.80
CA LEU A 33 8.19 5.76 5.28
C LEU A 33 7.39 6.24 4.07
N LEU A 34 7.02 5.32 3.17
CA LEU A 34 6.17 5.63 2.02
C LEU A 34 4.79 6.14 2.46
N ARG A 35 4.20 5.56 3.51
CA ARG A 35 2.96 6.08 4.11
C ARG A 35 3.14 7.53 4.53
N GLU A 36 4.21 7.85 5.26
CA GLU A 36 4.44 9.22 5.73
C GLU A 36 4.65 10.19 4.57
N VAL A 37 5.33 9.77 3.49
CA VAL A 37 5.49 10.58 2.29
C VAL A 37 4.15 10.84 1.60
N LEU A 38 3.33 9.80 1.42
CA LEU A 38 1.99 9.93 0.82
C LEU A 38 1.12 10.87 1.66
N ASP A 39 1.06 10.67 2.98
CA ASP A 39 0.26 11.48 3.89
C ASP A 39 0.74 12.95 3.93
N ARG A 40 2.06 13.21 3.89
CA ARG A 40 2.59 14.60 3.87
C ARG A 40 2.42 15.28 2.53
N SER A 41 2.46 14.53 1.43
CA SER A 41 2.31 15.09 0.09
C SER A 41 0.85 15.44 -0.23
N GLY A 42 -0.13 14.83 0.46
CA GLY A 42 -1.54 14.99 0.16
C GLY A 42 -1.97 14.39 -1.18
N VAL A 43 -1.09 13.60 -1.82
CA VAL A 43 -1.32 13.10 -3.19
C VAL A 43 -2.50 12.12 -3.25
N ILE A 44 -2.70 11.32 -2.20
CA ILE A 44 -3.81 10.36 -2.14
C ILE A 44 -5.14 11.11 -2.03
N GLU A 45 -5.20 12.11 -1.16
CA GLU A 45 -6.37 12.94 -0.93
C GLU A 45 -6.71 13.76 -2.18
N TRP A 46 -5.69 14.29 -2.87
CA TRP A 46 -5.88 14.98 -4.14
C TRP A 46 -6.43 14.03 -5.20
N LEU A 47 -5.85 12.83 -5.36
CA LEU A 47 -6.34 11.82 -6.31
C LEU A 47 -7.78 11.38 -5.98
N ASP A 48 -8.10 11.16 -4.71
CA ASP A 48 -9.43 10.77 -4.25
C ASP A 48 -10.51 11.81 -4.63
N GLN A 49 -10.16 13.10 -4.60
CA GLN A 49 -11.05 14.19 -4.98
C GLN A 49 -11.21 14.36 -6.51
N GLN A 50 -10.16 14.09 -7.28
CA GLN A 50 -10.16 14.34 -8.72
C GLN A 50 -10.63 13.13 -9.54
N LEU A 51 -10.40 11.91 -9.04
CA LEU A 51 -10.77 10.69 -9.74
C LEU A 51 -12.28 10.43 -9.67
N ILE A 52 -12.82 9.96 -10.79
CA ILE A 52 -14.21 9.53 -10.88
C ILE A 52 -14.29 8.09 -10.38
N ASP A 53 -14.96 7.91 -9.24
CA ASP A 53 -15.33 6.61 -8.69
C ASP A 53 -16.80 6.29 -9.02
N PRO A 54 -17.09 5.36 -9.97
CA PRO A 54 -18.46 5.03 -10.35
C PRO A 54 -19.16 4.09 -9.35
N ARG A 55 -18.50 3.70 -8.26
CA ARG A 55 -19.06 2.76 -7.28
C ARG A 55 -20.14 3.42 -6.44
N ASP A 56 -21.17 2.65 -6.10
CA ASP A 56 -22.20 3.06 -5.14
C ASP A 56 -21.56 3.23 -3.74
N PRO A 57 -21.54 4.45 -3.16
CA PRO A 57 -20.90 4.71 -1.88
C PRO A 57 -21.42 3.85 -0.74
N SER A 58 -22.69 3.42 -0.78
CA SER A 58 -23.30 2.57 0.25
C SER A 58 -22.74 1.14 0.27
N ARG A 59 -22.02 0.74 -0.78
CA ARG A 59 -21.43 -0.60 -0.95
C ARG A 59 -19.90 -0.58 -0.87
N VAL A 60 -19.29 0.57 -0.62
CA VAL A 60 -17.84 0.73 -0.55
C VAL A 60 -17.34 0.29 0.82
N VAL A 61 -16.59 -0.83 0.85
CA VAL A 61 -15.94 -1.33 2.07
C VAL A 61 -14.54 -0.72 2.24
N HIS A 62 -13.80 -0.57 1.14
CA HIS A 62 -12.49 0.07 1.12
C HIS A 62 -12.58 1.36 0.31
N SER A 63 -12.26 2.49 0.92
CA SER A 63 -12.23 3.80 0.24
C SER A 63 -11.33 3.77 -0.99
N LEU A 64 -11.59 4.68 -1.93
CA LEU A 64 -10.69 4.87 -3.07
C LEU A 64 -9.29 5.24 -2.58
N SER A 65 -9.15 6.16 -1.64
CA SER A 65 -7.90 6.48 -0.92
C SER A 65 -7.15 5.23 -0.41
N SER A 66 -7.83 4.32 0.30
CA SER A 66 -7.22 3.11 0.86
C SER A 66 -6.73 2.15 -0.23
N GLN A 67 -7.49 2.01 -1.32
CA GLN A 67 -7.08 1.17 -2.46
C GLN A 67 -5.91 1.78 -3.24
N LEU A 68 -5.93 3.09 -3.47
CA LEU A 68 -4.82 3.83 -4.08
C LEU A 68 -3.55 3.70 -3.25
N ARG A 69 -3.65 3.92 -1.92
CA ARG A 69 -2.51 3.78 -1.02
C ARG A 69 -1.95 2.36 -1.06
N THR A 70 -2.81 1.35 -1.04
CA THR A 70 -2.40 -0.06 -1.14
C THR A 70 -1.58 -0.30 -2.41
N LEU A 71 -2.11 0.12 -3.56
CA LEU A 71 -1.50 -0.12 -4.85
C LEU A 71 -0.18 0.64 -5.02
N LEU A 72 -0.11 1.90 -4.59
CA LEU A 72 1.08 2.73 -4.68
C LEU A 72 2.20 2.23 -3.77
N ILE A 73 1.89 1.87 -2.52
CA ILE A 73 2.89 1.35 -1.58
C ILE A 73 3.43 -0.01 -2.05
N GLN A 74 2.57 -0.91 -2.52
CA GLN A 74 3.02 -2.20 -3.07
C GLN A 74 4.00 -2.01 -4.22
N ARG A 75 3.62 -1.22 -5.23
CA ARG A 75 4.49 -0.95 -6.39
C ARG A 75 5.79 -0.27 -6.00
N ALA A 76 5.74 0.71 -5.09
CA ALA A 76 6.93 1.41 -4.62
C ALA A 76 7.90 0.50 -3.83
N GLN A 77 7.38 -0.55 -3.18
CA GLN A 77 8.17 -1.58 -2.50
C GLN A 77 8.61 -2.72 -3.43
N GLY A 78 8.24 -2.69 -4.72
CA GLY A 78 8.60 -3.72 -5.71
C GLY A 78 7.62 -4.88 -5.83
N TRP A 79 6.46 -4.81 -5.17
CA TRP A 79 5.38 -5.78 -5.31
C TRP A 79 4.46 -5.37 -6.46
N GLU A 80 4.76 -5.88 -7.65
CA GLU A 80 4.10 -5.45 -8.90
C GLU A 80 2.87 -6.29 -9.26
N ASP A 81 2.84 -7.58 -8.87
CA ASP A 81 1.72 -8.44 -9.17
C ASP A 81 0.57 -8.19 -8.18
N LEU A 82 -0.66 -8.12 -8.68
CA LEU A 82 -1.83 -8.05 -7.82
C LEU A 82 -1.97 -9.29 -6.94
N SER A 83 -1.43 -10.44 -7.36
CA SER A 83 -1.42 -11.67 -6.56
C SER A 83 -0.61 -11.51 -5.25
N ASP A 84 0.41 -10.65 -5.23
CA ASP A 84 1.22 -10.34 -4.04
C ASP A 84 0.39 -9.75 -2.91
N THR A 85 -0.77 -9.17 -3.24
CA THR A 85 -1.71 -8.66 -2.24
C THR A 85 -2.19 -9.73 -1.27
N ALA A 86 -2.34 -10.97 -1.73
CA ALA A 86 -2.70 -12.09 -0.87
C ALA A 86 -1.54 -12.44 0.09
N THR A 87 -0.31 -12.49 -0.42
CA THR A 87 0.90 -12.73 0.39
C THR A 87 1.08 -11.69 1.48
N LEU A 88 0.87 -10.41 1.14
CA LEU A 88 1.02 -9.28 2.05
C LEU A 88 -0.22 -9.03 2.91
N SER A 89 -1.29 -9.82 2.77
CA SER A 89 -2.57 -9.56 3.44
C SER A 89 -2.43 -9.55 4.96
N ASP A 90 -1.57 -10.42 5.50
CA ASP A 90 -1.33 -10.56 6.94
C ASP A 90 -0.06 -9.89 7.45
N ASP A 91 0.67 -9.20 6.57
CA ASP A 91 1.83 -8.42 6.99
C ASP A 91 1.39 -7.21 7.84
N PRO A 92 1.88 -7.08 9.09
CA PRO A 92 1.46 -6.02 10.00
C PRO A 92 1.90 -4.63 9.54
N VAL A 93 3.04 -4.53 8.87
CA VAL A 93 3.54 -3.27 8.31
C VAL A 93 2.65 -2.85 7.14
N PHE A 94 2.26 -3.74 6.24
CA PHE A 94 1.33 -3.39 5.15
C PHE A 94 -0.08 -3.07 5.66
N LYS A 95 -0.58 -3.77 6.70
CA LYS A 95 -1.87 -3.42 7.34
C LYS A 95 -1.87 -2.00 7.89
N LEU A 96 -0.77 -1.58 8.52
CA LEU A 96 -0.63 -0.22 9.02
C LEU A 96 -0.35 0.78 7.88
N ALA A 97 0.59 0.49 6.99
CA ALA A 97 1.03 1.39 5.95
C ALA A 97 -0.08 1.75 4.96
N CYS A 98 -0.95 0.80 4.60
CA CYS A 98 -1.99 1.00 3.59
C CYS A 98 -3.30 1.59 4.15
N SER A 99 -3.42 1.83 5.46
CA SER A 99 -4.64 2.32 6.10
C SER A 99 -4.63 3.83 6.36
N ASP A 100 -5.80 4.46 6.22
CA ASP A 100 -6.03 5.87 6.57
C ASP A 100 -5.99 6.09 8.10
N GLN A 101 -6.17 5.03 8.89
CA GLN A 101 -6.27 5.14 10.35
C GLN A 101 -4.87 5.17 10.99
N ARG A 102 -4.67 6.08 11.96
CA ARG A 102 -3.41 6.21 12.74
C ARG A 102 -3.40 5.33 14.01
N SER A 103 -4.43 4.52 14.23
CA SER A 103 -4.53 3.58 15.35
C SER A 103 -3.97 2.20 14.99
N THR A 104 -4.02 1.26 15.93
CA THR A 104 -3.73 -0.17 15.70
C THR A 104 -4.92 -0.95 15.15
N THR A 105 -6.08 -0.30 14.97
CA THR A 105 -7.27 -0.89 14.36
C THR A 105 -7.02 -1.56 13.00
N PRO A 106 -6.14 -1.04 12.11
CA PRO A 106 -5.85 -1.68 10.83
C PRO A 106 -5.27 -3.10 10.94
N LEU A 107 -4.64 -3.45 12.07
CA LEU A 107 -4.13 -4.80 12.28
C LEU A 107 -5.23 -5.88 12.29
N GLN A 108 -6.47 -5.46 12.59
CA GLN A 108 -7.64 -6.34 12.64
C GLN A 108 -8.55 -6.20 11.40
N GLN A 109 -8.23 -5.27 10.49
CA GLN A 109 -9.04 -5.02 9.30
C GLN A 109 -8.51 -5.83 8.11
N PHE A 110 -9.43 -6.20 7.22
CA PHE A 110 -9.06 -6.77 5.94
C PHE A 110 -8.52 -5.67 5.03
N ARG A 111 -7.50 -6.02 4.23
CA ARG A 111 -7.01 -5.16 3.16
C ARG A 111 -7.81 -5.40 1.88
N PRO A 112 -7.81 -4.44 0.93
CA PRO A 112 -8.37 -4.67 -0.40
C PRO A 112 -7.80 -5.95 -1.01
N SER A 113 -8.67 -6.82 -1.50
CA SER A 113 -8.26 -8.07 -2.14
C SER A 113 -7.77 -7.85 -3.57
N GLN A 114 -7.06 -8.84 -4.14
CA GLN A 114 -6.65 -8.88 -5.55
C GLN A 114 -7.77 -8.44 -6.53
N PRO A 115 -9.01 -8.99 -6.48
CA PRO A 115 -10.06 -8.57 -7.41
C PRO A 115 -10.55 -7.14 -7.16
N THR A 116 -10.41 -6.64 -5.93
CA THR A 116 -10.75 -5.26 -5.60
C THR A 116 -9.77 -4.29 -6.27
N LEU A 117 -8.47 -4.55 -6.16
CA LEU A 117 -7.43 -3.75 -6.81
C LEU A 117 -7.46 -3.88 -8.35
N SER A 118 -7.82 -5.05 -8.88
CA SER A 118 -8.04 -5.23 -10.32
C SER A 118 -9.16 -4.32 -10.84
N ARG A 119 -10.29 -4.24 -10.12
CA ARG A 119 -11.38 -3.30 -10.47
C ARG A 119 -10.93 -1.85 -10.35
N LEU A 120 -10.14 -1.51 -9.33
CA LEU A 120 -9.53 -0.18 -9.23
C LEU A 120 -8.74 0.16 -10.50
N LEU A 121 -7.82 -0.71 -10.93
CA LEU A 121 -7.02 -0.47 -12.15
C LEU A 121 -7.90 -0.26 -13.39
N ASN A 122 -9.00 -1.02 -13.53
CA ASN A 122 -9.95 -0.82 -14.61
C ASN A 122 -10.64 0.57 -14.52
N THR A 123 -11.02 1.00 -13.33
CA THR A 123 -11.56 2.35 -13.08
C THR A 123 -10.53 3.44 -13.43
N LEU A 124 -9.26 3.27 -13.04
CA LEU A 124 -8.20 4.23 -13.36
C LEU A 124 -7.88 4.28 -14.86
N SER A 125 -8.09 3.18 -15.58
CA SER A 125 -7.84 3.08 -17.03
C SER A 125 -8.94 3.72 -17.89
N THR A 126 -9.99 4.27 -17.28
CA THR A 126 -11.01 5.04 -18.03
C THR A 126 -10.41 6.35 -18.57
N LYS A 127 -10.90 6.82 -19.72
CA LYS A 127 -10.37 8.04 -20.37
C LYS A 127 -10.34 9.25 -19.43
N ASN A 128 -11.42 9.48 -18.69
CA ASN A 128 -11.52 10.60 -17.75
C ASN A 128 -10.47 10.50 -16.64
N ASN A 129 -10.30 9.32 -16.04
CA ASN A 129 -9.32 9.16 -14.96
C ASN A 129 -7.88 9.21 -15.47
N MET A 130 -7.59 8.70 -16.67
CA MET A 130 -6.26 8.87 -17.28
C MET A 130 -5.92 10.35 -17.55
N GLN A 131 -6.91 11.17 -17.92
CA GLN A 131 -6.71 12.62 -18.07
C GLN A 131 -6.36 13.27 -16.73
N VAL A 132 -7.09 12.92 -15.65
CA VAL A 132 -6.78 13.39 -14.29
C VAL A 132 -5.34 13.07 -13.88
N PHE A 133 -4.84 11.87 -14.16
CA PHE A 133 -3.44 11.54 -13.89
C PHE A 133 -2.46 12.37 -14.71
N HIS A 134 -2.76 12.58 -16.00
CA HIS A 134 -1.90 13.38 -16.86
C HIS A 134 -1.80 14.83 -16.36
N ASP A 135 -2.94 15.45 -16.06
CA ASP A 135 -3.01 16.82 -15.56
C ASP A 135 -2.37 16.94 -14.18
N GLY A 136 -2.63 15.98 -13.29
CA GLY A 136 -2.03 15.94 -11.95
C GLY A 136 -0.52 15.81 -11.94
N LEU A 137 0.04 14.99 -12.83
CA LEU A 137 1.50 14.89 -12.97
C LEU A 137 2.11 16.21 -13.46
N MET A 138 1.41 16.92 -14.34
CA MET A 138 1.86 18.24 -14.80
C MET A 138 1.81 19.26 -13.68
N ASP A 139 0.73 19.32 -12.90
CA ASP A 139 0.61 20.22 -11.76
C ASP A 139 1.69 19.95 -10.69
N LEU A 140 1.95 18.68 -10.41
CA LEU A 140 2.98 18.27 -9.44
C LEU A 140 4.39 18.63 -9.94
N ALA A 141 4.66 18.44 -11.24
CA ALA A 141 5.91 18.86 -11.86
C ALA A 141 6.09 20.38 -11.83
N LEU A 142 5.04 21.14 -12.14
CA LEU A 142 5.05 22.60 -12.09
C LEU A 142 5.26 23.12 -10.66
N TRP A 143 4.55 22.54 -9.69
CA TRP A 143 4.73 22.85 -8.27
C TRP A 143 6.16 22.58 -7.79
N ARG A 144 6.75 21.45 -8.20
CA ARG A 144 8.14 21.14 -7.88
C ARG A 144 9.11 22.15 -8.50
N LEU A 145 8.89 22.52 -9.76
CA LEU A 145 9.74 23.49 -10.46
C LEU A 145 9.64 24.90 -9.85
N SER A 146 8.45 25.33 -9.44
CA SER A 146 8.27 26.63 -8.79
C SER A 146 8.87 26.65 -7.38
N SER A 147 8.73 25.56 -6.62
CA SER A 147 9.30 25.41 -5.28
C SER A 147 10.84 25.47 -5.27
N MET A 148 11.50 24.95 -6.32
CA MET A 148 12.96 25.04 -6.46
C MET A 148 13.48 26.42 -6.87
N ARG A 149 12.61 27.30 -7.40
CA ARG A 149 12.99 28.66 -7.81
C ARG A 149 12.77 29.71 -6.72
N GLY A 150 12.05 29.36 -5.65
CA GLY A 150 11.72 30.26 -4.54
C GLY A 150 12.51 30.02 -3.25
N GLY A 151 13.63 29.28 -3.32
CA GLY A 151 14.54 29.00 -2.20
C GLY A 151 15.86 29.75 -2.31
#